data_AF-W2SJ63-F1
#
_entry.id   AF-W2SJ63-F1
#
_cell.length_a   1.000
_cell.length_b   1.000
_cell.length_c   1.000
_cell.angle_alpha   90.00
_cell.angle_beta   90.00
_cell.angle_gamma   90.00
#
_symmetry.space_group_name_H-M   'P 1'
#
loop_
_entity.id
_entity.type
_entity.pdbx_description
1 polymer ?
#
loop_
_entity_poly.entity_id
_entity_poly.type
_entity_poly.pdbx_seq_one_letter_code
_entity_poly.pdbx_strand_id
1 'polypeptide(L)'
;MHQLRAPLEVLLKKNVPFKWNEECEAAFNRAKEVLASDLLVMRFDPSLDTIVAADASDYGIGSEILHRMPDGTEKAICHASKVCRKELRSIMTSFPNEEKTFLKEMMADECSTLIQQDIRQAIPTDSDIANCIMASSTD
;
A
#
# COMPACT_ATOMS: atom_id res chain seq x y z
N MET A 1 -0.39 -11.44 16.30
CA MET A 1 0.00 -11.76 14.91
C MET A 1 0.37 -13.22 14.68
N HIS A 2 1.12 -13.92 15.56
CA HIS A 2 1.55 -15.31 15.29
C HIS A 2 0.41 -16.31 15.03
N GLN A 3 -0.67 -16.29 15.81
CA GLN A 3 -1.81 -17.19 15.60
C GLN A 3 -2.56 -16.94 14.28
N LEU A 4 -2.52 -15.70 13.79
CA LEU A 4 -3.13 -15.29 12.52
C LEU A 4 -2.32 -15.83 11.32
N ARG A 5 -1.01 -15.87 11.46
CA ARG A 5 -0.09 -16.25 10.38
C ARG A 5 0.15 -17.75 10.28
N ALA A 6 -0.05 -18.49 11.36
CA ALA A 6 0.25 -19.92 11.45
C ALA A 6 -0.24 -20.77 10.26
N PRO A 7 -1.50 -20.67 9.79
CA PRO A 7 -1.96 -21.47 8.64
C PRO A 7 -1.29 -21.04 7.32
N LEU A 8 -1.00 -19.74 7.14
CA LEU A 8 -0.29 -19.22 5.97
C LEU A 8 1.19 -19.62 5.97
N GLU A 9 1.83 -19.65 7.14
CA GLU A 9 3.24 -20.05 7.31
C GLU A 9 3.47 -21.52 6.95
N VAL A 10 2.46 -22.38 7.11
CA VAL A 10 2.53 -23.78 6.67
C VAL A 10 2.68 -23.88 5.15
N LEU A 11 2.02 -23.00 4.39
CA LEU A 11 2.11 -22.98 2.92
C LEU A 11 3.51 -22.59 2.41
N LEU A 12 4.32 -21.92 3.23
CA LEU A 12 5.67 -21.47 2.88
C LEU A 12 6.75 -22.53 3.19
N LYS A 13 6.39 -23.66 3.81
CA LYS A 13 7.36 -24.71 4.18
C LYS A 13 7.81 -25.50 2.96
N LYS A 14 9.11 -25.83 2.92
CA LYS A 14 9.69 -26.68 1.87
C LYS A 14 8.97 -28.03 1.82
N ASN A 15 8.70 -28.53 0.61
CA ASN A 15 8.03 -29.80 0.33
C ASN A 15 6.56 -29.89 0.81
N VAL A 16 5.93 -28.78 1.18
CA VAL A 16 4.48 -28.73 1.40
C VAL A 16 3.80 -28.31 0.11
N PRO A 17 2.80 -29.06 -0.40
CA PRO A 17 2.04 -28.61 -1.57
C PRO A 17 1.24 -27.35 -1.21
N PHE A 18 1.30 -26.34 -2.08
CA PHE A 18 0.51 -25.13 -1.91
C PHE A 18 -0.98 -25.44 -2.10
N LYS A 19 -1.69 -25.65 -1.00
CA LYS A 19 -3.13 -25.92 -0.98
C LYS A 19 -3.83 -24.87 -0.12
N TRP A 20 -4.46 -23.90 -0.78
CA TRP A 20 -5.31 -22.93 -0.10
C TRP A 20 -6.58 -23.62 0.41
N ASN A 21 -6.75 -23.67 1.73
CA ASN A 21 -7.90 -24.29 2.39
C ASN A 21 -8.71 -23.22 3.16
N GLU A 22 -9.84 -23.64 3.73
CA GLU A 22 -10.73 -22.73 4.48
C GLU A 22 -10.04 -22.07 5.68
N GLU A 23 -9.11 -22.76 6.35
CA GLU A 23 -8.33 -22.19 7.44
C GLU A 23 -7.39 -21.07 6.97
N CYS A 24 -6.75 -21.24 5.81
CA CYS A 24 -5.93 -20.20 5.18
C CYS A 24 -6.78 -18.99 4.78
N GLU A 25 -7.96 -19.23 4.18
CA GLU A 25 -8.88 -18.17 3.81
C GLU A 25 -9.37 -17.38 5.03
N ALA A 26 -9.79 -18.08 6.10
CA ALA A 26 -10.24 -17.46 7.34
C ALA A 26 -9.12 -16.63 8.00
N ALA A 27 -7.89 -17.16 8.02
CA ALA A 27 -6.74 -16.45 8.54
C ALA A 27 -6.37 -15.22 7.70
N PHE A 28 -6.45 -15.33 6.37
CA PHE A 28 -6.21 -14.22 5.46
C PHE A 28 -7.24 -13.10 5.61
N ASN A 29 -8.53 -13.44 5.70
CA ASN A 29 -9.58 -12.44 5.90
C ASN A 29 -9.46 -11.76 7.26
N ARG A 30 -9.17 -12.52 8.32
CA ARG A 30 -8.89 -11.92 9.63
C ARG A 30 -7.63 -11.05 9.61
N ALA A 31 -6.63 -11.35 8.77
CA ALA A 31 -5.46 -10.51 8.61
C ALA A 31 -5.82 -9.17 7.98
N LYS A 32 -6.67 -9.18 6.94
CA LYS A 32 -7.21 -7.94 6.35
C LYS A 32 -7.99 -7.11 7.36
N GLU A 33 -8.85 -7.74 8.15
CA GLU A 33 -9.63 -7.05 9.19
C GLU A 33 -8.72 -6.35 10.22
N VAL A 34 -7.67 -7.04 10.67
CA VAL A 34 -6.70 -6.46 11.61
C VAL A 34 -5.94 -5.30 10.96
N LEU A 35 -5.49 -5.46 9.71
CA LEU A 35 -4.79 -4.41 8.96
C LEU A 35 -5.68 -3.18 8.71
N ALA A 36 -6.99 -3.38 8.54
CA ALA A 36 -7.95 -2.29 8.38
C ALA A 36 -8.48 -1.72 9.70
N SER A 37 -8.06 -2.26 10.85
CA SER A 37 -8.57 -1.83 12.15
C SER A 37 -7.89 -0.56 12.67
N ASP A 38 -8.62 0.20 13.49
CA ASP A 38 -8.13 1.39 14.20
C ASP A 38 -6.89 1.14 15.11
N LEU A 39 -6.53 -0.13 15.33
CA LEU A 39 -5.31 -0.50 16.05
C LEU A 39 -4.05 -0.28 15.22
N LEU A 40 -4.14 -0.39 13.89
CA LEU A 40 -3.01 -0.27 12.97
C LEU A 40 -3.10 1.00 12.12
N VAL A 41 -4.31 1.51 11.91
CA VAL A 41 -4.56 2.73 11.15
C VAL A 41 -5.06 3.83 12.09
N MET A 42 -4.40 4.99 12.08
CA MET A 42 -4.81 6.15 12.86
C MET A 42 -5.61 7.16 12.04
N ARG A 43 -6.43 7.97 12.72
CA ARG A 43 -7.05 9.14 12.09
C ARG A 43 -6.00 10.15 11.70
N PHE A 44 -6.27 10.87 10.63
CA PHE A 44 -5.42 11.94 10.18
C PHE A 44 -5.51 13.15 11.10
N ASP A 45 -4.37 13.79 11.32
CA ASP A 45 -4.22 14.99 12.10
C ASP A 45 -3.36 15.99 11.31
N PRO A 46 -3.92 17.12 10.83
CA PRO A 46 -3.18 18.11 10.06
C PRO A 46 -2.06 18.79 10.85
N SER A 47 -2.02 18.65 12.17
CA SER A 47 -0.94 19.16 13.01
C SER A 47 0.30 18.26 13.06
N LEU A 48 0.19 17.03 12.58
CA LEU A 48 1.28 16.06 12.53
C LEU A 48 1.91 16.01 11.14
N ASP A 49 3.23 15.78 11.11
CA ASP A 49 3.96 15.59 9.86
C ASP A 49 3.43 14.38 9.11
N THR A 50 3.19 14.54 7.81
CA THR A 50 2.67 13.47 6.94
C THR A 50 3.73 12.99 5.98
N ILE A 51 3.88 11.67 5.87
CA ILE A 51 4.84 10.98 5.01
C ILE A 51 4.05 10.08 4.06
N VAL A 52 4.53 9.97 2.81
CA VAL A 52 3.98 9.02 1.85
C VAL A 52 5.10 8.08 1.45
N ALA A 53 4.91 6.80 1.75
CA ALA A 53 5.74 5.72 1.24
C ALA A 53 5.05 5.14 0.00
N ALA A 54 5.78 4.93 -1.08
CA ALA A 54 5.25 4.32 -2.28
C ALA A 54 6.24 3.29 -2.82
N ASP A 55 5.72 2.25 -3.46
CA ASP A 55 6.48 1.23 -4.16
C ASP A 55 5.78 0.87 -5.47
N ALA A 56 6.56 0.53 -6.49
CA ALA A 56 6.04 0.20 -7.80
C ALA A 56 6.57 -1.15 -8.29
N SER A 57 5.66 -1.90 -8.89
CA SER A 57 5.94 -3.16 -9.54
C SER A 57 5.60 -3.09 -11.02
N ASP A 58 5.95 -4.15 -11.74
CA ASP A 58 5.54 -4.34 -13.13
C ASP A 58 4.03 -4.32 -13.32
N TYR A 59 3.28 -4.57 -12.25
CA TYR A 59 1.83 -4.75 -12.29
C TYR A 59 1.05 -3.53 -11.81
N GLY A 60 1.60 -2.78 -10.86
CA GLY A 60 0.90 -1.71 -10.18
C GLY A 60 1.77 -1.00 -9.16
N ILE A 61 1.23 0.09 -8.63
CA ILE A 61 1.84 0.96 -7.64
C ILE A 61 1.07 0.79 -6.34
N GLY A 62 1.78 0.61 -5.23
CA GLY A 62 1.24 0.67 -3.88
C GLY A 62 1.75 1.92 -3.17
N SER A 63 0.94 2.52 -2.32
CA SER A 63 1.37 3.61 -1.46
C SER A 63 0.70 3.54 -0.09
N GLU A 64 1.34 4.18 0.88
CA GLU A 64 0.90 4.27 2.25
C GLU A 64 1.12 5.70 2.74
N ILE A 65 0.08 6.26 3.35
CA ILE A 65 0.14 7.58 3.99
C ILE A 65 0.34 7.35 5.49
N LEU A 66 1.36 7.98 6.07
CA LEU A 66 1.72 7.83 7.48
C LEU A 66 1.84 9.19 8.17
N HIS A 67 1.59 9.22 9.47
CA HIS A 67 2.06 10.30 10.33
C HIS A 67 3.40 9.97 10.94
N ARG A 68 4.29 10.96 10.98
CA ARG A 68 5.44 10.94 11.87
C ARG A 68 5.05 11.54 13.21
N MET A 69 5.07 10.69 14.22
CA MET A 69 4.75 11.05 15.60
C MET A 69 5.91 11.82 16.24
N PRO A 70 5.66 12.61 17.31
CA PRO A 70 6.71 13.36 18.00
C PRO A 70 7.82 12.49 18.62
N ASP A 71 7.55 11.21 18.88
CA ASP A 71 8.52 10.22 19.37
C ASP A 71 9.38 9.60 18.25
N GLY A 72 9.17 10.04 17.00
CA GLY A 72 9.86 9.53 15.81
C GLY A 72 9.26 8.26 15.23
N THR A 73 8.21 7.70 15.82
CA THR A 73 7.51 6.54 15.25
C THR A 73 6.62 6.95 14.09
N GLU A 74 6.39 6.02 13.17
CA GLU A 74 5.52 6.24 12.01
C GLU A 74 4.26 5.39 12.17
N LYS A 75 3.10 6.01 11.91
CA LYS A 75 1.80 5.36 12.04
C LYS A 75 1.00 5.51 10.77
N ALA A 76 0.49 4.39 10.26
CA ALA A 76 -0.30 4.36 9.05
C ALA A 76 -1.63 5.11 9.24
N ILE A 77 -2.01 5.87 8.24
CA ILE A 77 -3.31 6.56 8.13
C ILE A 77 -4.14 5.89 7.05
N CYS A 78 -3.50 5.46 5.95
CA CYS A 78 -4.17 4.66 4.95
C CYS A 78 -3.21 3.95 4.01
N HIS A 79 -3.73 2.91 3.35
CA HIS A 79 -3.08 2.18 2.28
C HIS A 79 -3.84 2.41 0.97
N ALA A 80 -3.12 2.67 -0.10
CA ALA A 80 -3.64 2.82 -1.45
C ALA A 80 -2.89 1.91 -2.41
N SER A 81 -3.57 1.45 -3.45
CA SER A 81 -2.89 0.72 -4.53
C SER A 81 -3.64 0.88 -5.84
N LYS A 82 -2.91 0.90 -6.95
CA LYS A 82 -3.46 1.03 -8.29
C LYS A 82 -2.76 0.07 -9.24
N VAL A 83 -3.56 -0.59 -10.07
CA VAL A 83 -3.05 -1.44 -11.15
C VAL A 83 -2.59 -0.57 -12.32
N CYS A 84 -1.38 -0.80 -12.82
CA CYS A 84 -0.86 -0.09 -13.99
C CYS A 84 -1.71 -0.39 -15.23
N ARG A 85 -1.97 0.62 -16.06
CA ARG A 85 -2.67 0.41 -17.34
C ARG A 85 -1.94 -0.60 -18.21
N LYS A 86 -2.67 -1.32 -19.08
CA LYS A 86 -2.11 -2.44 -19.88
C LYS A 86 -0.94 -1.97 -20.74
N GLU A 87 -1.03 -0.77 -21.26
CA GLU A 87 -0.04 -0.11 -22.11
C GLU A 87 1.26 0.12 -21.33
N LEU A 88 1.16 0.74 -20.14
CA LEU A 88 2.30 0.96 -19.24
C LEU A 88 2.92 -0.37 -18.78
N ARG A 89 2.10 -1.38 -18.50
CA ARG A 89 2.56 -2.74 -18.17
C ARG A 89 3.39 -3.34 -19.30
N SER A 90 2.88 -3.27 -20.53
CA SER A 90 3.58 -3.76 -21.72
C SER A 90 4.92 -3.05 -21.91
N ILE A 91 4.92 -1.73 -21.77
CA ILE A 91 6.13 -0.89 -21.83
C ILE A 91 7.13 -1.33 -20.76
N MET A 92 6.73 -1.41 -19.49
CA MET A 92 7.60 -1.87 -18.40
C MET A 92 8.21 -3.24 -18.68
N THR A 93 7.42 -4.20 -19.18
CA THR A 93 7.93 -5.55 -19.48
C THR A 93 8.90 -5.61 -20.66
N SER A 94 8.96 -4.55 -21.48
CA SER A 94 9.88 -4.49 -22.61
C SER A 94 11.30 -4.04 -22.24
N PHE A 95 11.49 -3.45 -21.05
CA PHE A 95 12.80 -3.00 -20.56
C PHE A 95 13.61 -4.13 -19.89
N PRO A 96 14.95 -4.13 -20.03
CA PRO A 96 15.84 -4.98 -19.24
C PRO A 96 15.68 -4.73 -17.73
N ASN A 97 15.95 -5.75 -16.91
CA ASN A 97 15.73 -5.68 -15.45
C ASN A 97 16.48 -4.51 -14.77
N GLU A 98 17.65 -4.15 -15.26
CA GLU A 98 18.48 -3.07 -14.72
C GLU A 98 17.80 -1.70 -14.89
N GLU A 99 17.32 -1.39 -16.10
CA GLU A 99 16.59 -0.14 -16.40
C GLU A 99 15.20 -0.10 -15.77
N LYS A 100 14.56 -1.28 -15.68
CA LYS A 100 13.23 -1.43 -15.10
C LYS A 100 13.16 -1.04 -13.63
N THR A 101 14.26 -1.21 -12.89
CA THR A 101 14.35 -0.86 -11.47
C THR A 101 14.26 0.66 -11.30
N PHE A 102 14.99 1.41 -12.12
CA PHE A 102 14.94 2.87 -12.12
C PHE A 102 13.55 3.42 -12.47
N LEU A 103 12.88 2.81 -13.45
CA LEU A 103 11.52 3.20 -13.83
C LEU A 103 10.50 3.00 -12.70
N LYS A 104 10.64 1.93 -11.90
CA LYS A 104 9.78 1.68 -10.73
C LYS A 104 9.98 2.73 -9.66
N GLU A 105 11.23 3.04 -9.35
CA GLU A 105 11.57 4.08 -8.36
C GLU A 105 10.99 5.43 -8.79
N MET A 106 11.16 5.80 -10.06
CA MET A 106 10.58 7.03 -10.62
C MET A 106 9.05 7.08 -10.51
N MET A 107 8.35 5.96 -10.78
CA MET A 107 6.88 5.90 -10.64
C MET A 107 6.43 6.00 -9.17
N ALA A 108 7.17 5.37 -8.25
CA ALA A 108 6.88 5.44 -6.83
C ALA A 108 7.08 6.88 -6.30
N ASP A 109 8.17 7.55 -6.69
CA ASP A 109 8.47 8.93 -6.32
C ASP A 109 7.44 9.92 -6.86
N GLU A 110 7.04 9.76 -8.12
CA GLU A 110 5.98 10.57 -8.73
C GLU A 110 4.65 10.39 -7.98
N CYS A 111 4.28 9.14 -7.67
CA CYS A 111 3.09 8.84 -6.90
C CYS A 111 3.12 9.48 -5.50
N SER A 112 4.25 9.36 -4.79
CA SER A 112 4.43 9.97 -3.48
C SER A 112 4.29 11.49 -3.52
N THR A 113 4.91 12.12 -4.53
CA THR A 113 4.87 13.58 -4.73
C THR A 113 3.46 14.09 -4.99
N LEU A 114 2.70 13.41 -5.87
CA LEU A 114 1.32 13.79 -6.20
C LEU A 114 0.41 13.67 -4.98
N ILE A 115 0.49 12.56 -4.24
CA ILE A 115 -0.32 12.35 -3.03
C ILE A 115 0.01 13.41 -1.98
N GLN A 116 1.29 13.72 -1.77
CA GLN A 116 1.72 14.78 -0.86
C GLN A 116 1.19 16.17 -1.27
N GLN A 117 1.15 16.45 -2.56
CA GLN A 117 0.59 17.70 -3.07
C GLN A 117 -0.92 17.79 -2.81
N ASP A 118 -1.66 16.73 -3.08
CA ASP A 118 -3.11 16.67 -2.86
C ASP A 118 -3.46 16.84 -1.37
N ILE A 119 -2.73 16.16 -0.48
CA ILE A 119 -2.91 16.28 0.97
C ILE A 119 -2.68 17.72 1.45
N ARG A 120 -1.68 18.43 0.90
CA ARG A 120 -1.40 19.84 1.26
C ARG A 120 -2.47 20.80 0.74
N GLN A 121 -3.14 20.47 -0.36
CA GLN A 121 -4.15 21.33 -0.97
C GLN A 121 -5.55 21.08 -0.41
N ALA A 122 -5.83 19.89 0.12
CA ALA A 122 -7.07 19.58 0.82
C ALA A 122 -7.00 20.05 2.29
N ILE A 123 -8.12 20.54 2.85
CA ILE A 123 -8.34 20.53 4.31
C ILE A 123 -8.91 19.15 4.59
N PRO A 124 -8.12 18.15 4.99
CA PRO A 124 -8.57 16.78 4.85
C PRO A 124 -9.57 16.50 5.96
N THR A 125 -10.85 16.36 5.62
CA THR A 125 -11.77 15.64 6.50
C THR A 125 -11.47 14.15 6.42
N ASP A 126 -11.83 13.36 7.44
CA ASP A 126 -11.66 11.89 7.40
C ASP A 126 -12.25 11.26 6.11
N SER A 127 -13.28 11.88 5.52
CA SER A 127 -13.87 11.46 4.24
C SER A 127 -13.04 11.86 3.01
N ASP A 128 -12.34 12.99 3.06
CA ASP A 128 -11.58 13.51 1.91
C ASP A 128 -10.26 12.77 1.72
N ILE A 129 -9.67 12.23 2.78
CA ILE A 129 -8.48 11.38 2.69
C ILE A 129 -8.84 10.06 2.02
N ALA A 130 -9.90 9.41 2.51
CA ALA A 130 -10.45 8.21 1.89
C ALA A 130 -10.81 8.43 0.42
N ASN A 131 -11.27 9.64 0.06
CA ASN A 131 -11.58 10.01 -1.32
C ASN A 131 -10.35 10.43 -2.15
N CYS A 132 -9.33 11.10 -1.62
CA CYS A 132 -8.06 11.36 -2.34
C CYS A 132 -7.37 10.05 -2.75
N ILE A 133 -7.50 9.03 -1.90
CA ILE A 133 -7.01 7.68 -2.14
C ILE A 133 -7.74 6.99 -3.31
N MET A 134 -9.01 7.34 -3.53
CA MET A 134 -9.84 6.79 -4.61
C MET A 134 -9.91 7.71 -5.84
N ALA A 135 -9.79 9.02 -5.72
CA ALA A 135 -10.03 9.99 -6.79
C ALA A 135 -8.92 10.05 -7.84
N SER A 136 -7.75 9.46 -7.57
CA SER A 136 -6.78 9.12 -8.61
C SER A 136 -7.27 7.97 -9.53
N SER A 137 -8.51 7.46 -9.36
CA SER A 137 -9.12 6.37 -10.13
C SER A 137 -9.96 6.80 -11.35
N THR A 138 -10.04 8.07 -11.71
CA THR A 138 -10.68 8.49 -12.97
C THR A 138 -9.76 9.40 -13.76
N ASP A 139 -8.85 8.76 -14.49
CA ASP A 139 -8.50 9.01 -15.91
C ASP A 139 -7.41 8.01 -16.41
#